data_AF-A0A7I6GXR0-F1
#
_entry.id   AF-A0A7I6GXR0-F1
#
_cell.length_a   1.000
_cell.length_b   1.000
_cell.length_c   1.000
_cell.angle_alpha   90.00
_cell.angle_beta   90.00
_cell.angle_gamma   90.00
#
_symmetry.space_group_name_H-M   'P 1'
#
loop_
_entity.id
_entity.type
_entity.pdbx_description
1 polymer ?
#
loop_
_entity_poly.entity_id
_entity_poly.type
_entity_poly.pdbx_seq_one_letter_code
_entity_poly.pdbx_strand_id
1 'polypeptide(L)'
;MSRLLEKLKQKKASIKISDISIKKDAFRKIEEIDDKKVYYTKIFKHLIDFRVTNKKQRFRLVFQEFNNNKDYYFFNLFALEENDKFLGIKYGWDRLEKPFFLKKED
;
A
#
# COMPACT_ATOMS: atom_id res chain seq x y z
N MET A 1 18.65 -18.60 -9.49
CA MET A 1 17.50 -18.34 -8.60
C MET A 1 17.89 -17.93 -7.17
N SER A 2 18.90 -18.56 -6.54
CA SER A 2 19.30 -18.34 -5.14
C SER A 2 19.78 -16.93 -4.79
N ARG A 3 20.64 -16.33 -5.63
CA ARG A 3 21.26 -15.02 -5.38
C ARG A 3 20.25 -13.85 -5.32
N LEU A 4 19.17 -13.95 -6.09
CA LEU A 4 18.12 -12.93 -6.13
C LEU A 4 17.23 -13.03 -4.89
N LEU A 5 16.90 -14.25 -4.46
CA LEU A 5 16.23 -14.55 -3.19
C LEU A 5 17.02 -14.07 -1.98
N GLU A 6 18.35 -14.26 -1.95
CA GLU A 6 19.22 -13.74 -0.90
C GLU A 6 19.21 -12.21 -0.84
N LYS A 7 19.34 -11.54 -2.00
CA LYS A 7 19.24 -10.08 -2.07
C LYS A 7 17.89 -9.56 -1.55
N LEU A 8 16.78 -10.25 -1.87
CA LEU A 8 15.46 -9.90 -1.36
C LEU A 8 15.36 -10.11 0.16
N LYS A 9 15.91 -11.20 0.70
CA LYS A 9 15.94 -11.47 2.14
C LYS A 9 16.79 -10.44 2.90
N GLN A 10 17.97 -10.10 2.38
CA GLN A 10 18.84 -9.06 2.95
C GLN A 10 18.16 -7.70 2.93
N LYS A 11 17.52 -7.33 1.80
CA LYS A 11 16.77 -6.08 1.67
C LYS A 11 15.59 -6.01 2.65
N LYS A 12 14.88 -7.12 2.86
CA LYS A 12 13.82 -7.24 3.87
C LYS A 12 14.37 -7.05 5.29
N ALA A 13 15.52 -7.65 5.61
CA ALA A 13 16.16 -7.53 6.93
C ALA A 13 16.68 -6.12 7.22
N SER A 14 17.14 -5.39 6.19
CA SER A 14 17.55 -3.97 6.33
C SER A 14 16.37 -3.01 6.56
N ILE A 15 15.16 -3.38 6.13
CA ILE A 15 13.96 -2.58 6.33
C ILE A 15 13.32 -3.00 7.66
N LYS A 16 13.83 -2.47 8.78
CA LYS A 16 13.16 -2.59 10.07
C LYS A 16 11.97 -1.65 10.10
N ILE A 17 10.75 -2.22 10.06
CA ILE A 17 9.48 -1.46 10.10
C ILE A 17 9.36 -0.60 11.37
N SER A 18 10.12 -0.89 12.43
CA SER A 18 10.21 -0.08 13.65
C SER A 18 10.85 1.30 13.44
N ASP A 19 11.73 1.44 12.45
CA ASP A 19 12.56 2.63 12.25
C ASP A 19 11.99 3.55 11.17
N ILE A 20 10.74 3.28 10.77
CA ILE A 20 10.06 3.84 9.62
C ILE A 20 8.98 4.82 10.06
N SER A 21 8.96 6.01 9.45
CA SER A 21 7.86 6.96 9.56
C SER A 21 6.65 6.43 8.78
N ILE A 22 5.67 5.92 9.53
CA ILE A 22 4.42 5.41 8.96
C ILE A 22 3.38 6.53 8.96
N LYS A 23 3.11 7.10 7.79
CA LYS A 23 2.04 8.08 7.58
C LYS A 23 0.68 7.37 7.59
N LYS A 24 -0.24 7.87 8.42
CA LYS A 24 -1.60 7.31 8.57
C LYS A 24 -2.53 7.65 7.41
N ASP A 25 -2.28 8.76 6.71
CA ASP A 25 -3.17 9.28 5.68
C ASP A 25 -2.72 8.84 4.26
N ALA A 26 -3.11 7.62 3.91
CA ALA A 26 -2.88 7.02 2.60
C ALA A 26 -3.87 7.51 1.52
N PHE A 27 -4.97 8.16 1.94
CA PHE A 27 -6.06 8.57 1.07
C PHE A 27 -5.90 10.04 0.68
N ARG A 28 -6.20 10.36 -0.58
CA ARG A 28 -6.20 11.73 -1.09
C ARG A 28 -7.62 12.30 -1.17
N LYS A 29 -8.59 11.44 -1.52
CA LYS A 29 -9.98 11.82 -1.78
C LYS A 29 -10.90 10.65 -1.50
N ILE A 30 -12.11 10.93 -1.08
CA ILE A 30 -13.20 9.95 -0.94
C ILE A 30 -14.39 10.55 -1.70
N GLU A 31 -15.01 9.76 -2.57
CA GLU A 31 -16.20 10.15 -3.33
C GLU A 31 -17.28 9.09 -3.23
N GLU A 32 -18.50 9.46 -3.56
CA GLU A 32 -19.64 8.56 -3.69
C GLU A 32 -20.12 8.61 -5.13
N ILE A 33 -20.00 7.49 -5.84
CA ILE A 33 -20.34 7.34 -7.27
C ILE A 33 -21.27 6.13 -7.37
N ASP A 34 -22.49 6.33 -7.88
CA ASP A 34 -23.49 5.26 -8.04
C ASP A 34 -23.70 4.45 -6.75
N ASP A 35 -23.93 5.13 -5.62
CA ASP A 35 -24.09 4.56 -4.27
C ASP A 35 -22.87 3.76 -3.76
N LYS A 36 -21.70 3.92 -4.40
CA LYS A 36 -20.44 3.30 -3.99
C LYS A 36 -19.47 4.36 -3.47
N LYS A 37 -18.95 4.13 -2.26
CA LYS A 37 -17.83 4.92 -1.74
C LYS A 37 -16.52 4.51 -2.41
N VAL A 38 -15.94 5.42 -3.18
CA VAL A 38 -14.66 5.26 -3.86
C VAL A 38 -13.58 5.98 -3.08
N TYR A 39 -12.55 5.23 -2.69
CA TYR A 39 -11.40 5.74 -1.94
C TYR A 39 -10.21 5.91 -2.89
N TYR A 40 -9.81 7.16 -3.13
CA TYR A 40 -8.64 7.47 -3.93
C TYR A 40 -7.41 7.52 -3.04
N THR A 41 -6.43 6.68 -3.35
CA THR A 41 -5.16 6.67 -2.64
C THR A 41 -4.16 7.64 -3.26
N LYS A 42 -3.15 8.03 -2.49
CA LYS A 42 -1.93 8.66 -3.05
C LYS A 42 -1.19 7.62 -3.91
N ILE A 43 -0.39 8.07 -4.87
CA ILE A 43 0.43 7.17 -5.66
C ILE A 43 1.49 6.55 -4.75
N PHE A 44 1.60 5.23 -4.79
CA PHE A 44 2.61 4.47 -4.04
C PHE A 44 3.58 3.78 -4.99
N LYS A 45 4.78 3.44 -4.51
CA LYS A 45 5.79 2.76 -5.32
C LYS A 45 5.51 1.27 -5.49
N HIS A 46 5.40 0.56 -4.38
CA HIS A 46 5.10 -0.87 -4.32
C HIS A 46 4.65 -1.28 -2.92
N LEU A 47 3.97 -2.42 -2.84
CA LEU A 47 3.60 -3.07 -1.59
C LEU A 47 4.85 -3.64 -0.90
N ILE A 48 5.06 -3.31 0.37
CA ILE A 48 6.22 -3.75 1.16
C ILE A 48 5.83 -4.78 2.22
N ASP A 49 4.67 -4.63 2.83
CA ASP A 49 4.21 -5.54 3.86
C ASP A 49 2.70 -5.78 3.76
N PHE A 50 2.31 -7.02 4.02
CA PHE A 50 0.92 -7.47 4.06
C PHE A 50 0.73 -8.39 5.25
N ARG A 51 -0.25 -8.07 6.10
CA ARG A 51 -0.57 -8.90 7.28
C ARG A 51 -2.06 -9.09 7.44
N VAL A 52 -2.44 -10.31 7.77
CA VAL A 52 -3.80 -10.67 8.20
C VAL A 52 -3.82 -10.75 9.72
N THR A 53 -4.76 -10.06 10.37
CA THR A 53 -4.95 -10.13 11.83
C THR A 53 -6.24 -10.89 12.15
N ASN A 54 -6.13 -12.01 12.88
CA ASN A 54 -7.27 -12.87 13.21
C ASN A 54 -8.34 -12.17 14.07
N LYS A 55 -7.98 -11.17 14.87
CA LYS A 55 -8.91 -10.53 15.83
C LYS A 55 -10.13 -9.85 15.19
N LYS A 56 -10.09 -9.50 13.90
CA LYS A 56 -11.19 -8.79 13.18
C LYS A 56 -11.17 -9.01 11.65
N GLN A 57 -10.56 -10.10 11.17
CA GLN A 57 -10.28 -10.30 9.74
C GLN A 57 -9.67 -9.03 9.09
N ARG A 58 -8.75 -8.38 9.81
CA ARG A 58 -8.17 -7.09 9.40
C ARG A 58 -6.96 -7.33 8.53
N PHE A 59 -6.98 -6.76 7.33
CA PHE A 59 -5.87 -6.80 6.39
C PHE A 59 -5.10 -5.49 6.47
N ARG A 60 -3.85 -5.54 6.92
CA ARG A 60 -2.95 -4.38 6.91
C ARG A 60 -2.09 -4.43 5.66
N LEU A 61 -2.09 -3.32 4.92
CA LEU A 61 -1.22 -3.12 3.77
C LEU A 61 -0.28 -1.96 4.06
N VAL A 62 0.99 -2.14 3.75
CA VAL A 62 2.02 -1.09 3.88
C VAL A 62 2.69 -0.92 2.53
N PHE A 63 2.71 0.33 2.06
CA PHE A 63 3.30 0.72 0.79
C PHE A 63 4.42 1.72 1.02
N GLN A 64 5.43 1.70 0.15
CA GLN A 64 6.43 2.75 0.10
C GLN A 64 5.88 4.01 -0.55
N GLU A 65 6.21 5.17 0.00
CA GLU A 65 5.99 6.43 -0.70
C GLU A 65 6.72 6.43 -2.05
N PHE A 66 6.10 7.09 -3.05
CA PHE A 66 6.60 7.05 -4.41
C PHE A 66 7.95 7.77 -4.59
N ASN A 67 8.09 8.95 -3.96
CA ASN A 67 9.28 9.80 -4.08
C ASN A 67 10.25 9.72 -2.89
N ASN A 68 9.88 9.06 -1.80
CA ASN A 68 10.74 8.95 -0.61
C ASN A 68 10.93 7.49 -0.20
N ASN A 69 12.17 7.08 0.04
CA ASN A 69 12.47 5.71 0.50
C ASN A 69 12.30 5.51 2.02
N LYS A 70 12.16 6.59 2.79
CA LYS A 70 12.07 6.58 4.27
C LYS A 70 10.64 6.65 4.81
N ASP A 71 9.70 7.09 3.99
CA ASP A 71 8.30 7.28 4.36
C ASP A 71 7.41 6.22 3.73
N TYR A 72 6.42 5.78 4.51
CA TYR A 72 5.58 4.66 4.17
C TYR A 72 4.14 4.99 4.52
N TYR A 73 3.22 4.52 3.68
CA TYR A 73 1.80 4.66 3.92
C TYR A 73 1.21 3.30 4.28
N PHE A 74 0.25 3.30 5.18
CA PHE A 74 -0.51 2.09 5.46
C PHE A 74 -1.98 2.39 5.55
N PHE A 75 -2.78 1.39 5.24
CA PHE A 75 -4.19 1.39 5.54
C PHE A 75 -4.63 -0.03 5.90
N ASN A 76 -5.78 -0.10 6.57
CA ASN A 76 -6.40 -1.35 6.94
C ASN A 76 -7.64 -1.55 6.09
N LEU A 77 -7.82 -2.76 5.58
CA LEU A 77 -9.08 -3.23 5.03
C LEU A 77 -9.75 -4.13 6.06
N PHE A 78 -11.07 -4.03 6.13
CA PHE A 78 -11.91 -4.78 7.03
C PHE A 78 -12.88 -5.62 6.20
N ALA A 79 -13.17 -6.83 6.68
CA ALA A 79 -14.27 -7.63 6.13
C ALA A 79 -15.60 -6.90 6.38
N LEU A 80 -16.55 -6.99 5.43
CA LEU A 80 -17.87 -6.38 5.59
C LEU A 80 -18.76 -7.23 6.52
N GLU A 81 -18.59 -8.55 6.50
CA GLU A 81 -19.35 -9.50 7.33
C GLU A 81 -18.43 -10.56 7.96
N GLU A 82 -18.88 -11.19 9.05
CA GLU A 82 -18.18 -12.34 9.63
C GLU A 82 -18.18 -13.50 8.63
N ASN A 83 -16.99 -13.86 8.12
CA ASN A 83 -16.73 -14.86 7.06
C ASN A 83 -16.79 -14.33 5.63
N ASP A 84 -16.86 -13.01 5.45
CA ASP A 84 -16.68 -12.42 4.13
C ASP A 84 -15.24 -12.66 3.65
N LYS A 85 -15.11 -13.53 2.65
CA LYS A 85 -13.83 -13.80 2.00
C LYS A 85 -13.51 -12.59 1.15
N PHE A 86 -12.60 -11.76 1.67
CA PHE A 86 -12.06 -10.60 0.97
C PHE A 86 -11.89 -10.86 -0.54
N LEU A 87 -12.74 -10.23 -1.35
CA LEU A 87 -12.90 -10.51 -2.78
C LEU A 87 -11.69 -10.11 -3.64
N GLY A 88 -10.73 -9.39 -3.05
CA GLY A 88 -9.47 -9.02 -3.69
C GLY A 88 -9.27 -7.51 -3.78
N ILE A 89 -8.02 -7.09 -3.96
CA ILE A 89 -7.65 -5.70 -4.29
C ILE A 89 -7.30 -5.68 -5.76
N LYS A 90 -8.03 -4.91 -6.56
CA LYS A 90 -7.59 -4.57 -7.91
C LYS A 90 -6.77 -3.28 -7.82
N TYR A 91 -5.45 -3.41 -7.80
CA TYR A 91 -4.55 -2.27 -7.90
C TYR A 91 -4.23 -2.04 -9.38
N GLY A 92 -4.81 -0.99 -9.95
CA GLY A 92 -4.49 -0.50 -11.28
C GLY A 92 -4.11 0.97 -11.19
N TRP A 93 -3.19 1.42 -12.04
CA TRP A 93 -3.17 2.83 -12.37
C TRP A 93 -4.40 3.06 -13.24
N ASP A 94 -5.28 3.98 -12.86
CA ASP A 94 -6.23 4.48 -13.86
C ASP A 94 -5.40 5.25 -14.88
N ARG A 95 -5.74 5.13 -16.17
CA ARG A 95 -5.05 5.86 -17.24
C ARG A 95 -5.00 7.33 -16.83
N LEU A 96 -3.84 7.79 -16.41
CA LEU A 96 -3.70 9.17 -15.99
C LEU A 96 -4.06 10.01 -17.20
N GLU A 97 -5.02 10.92 -17.02
CA GLU A 97 -5.45 11.82 -18.10
C GLU A 97 -4.28 12.61 -18.69
N LYS A 98 -3.22 12.81 -17.88
CA LYS A 98 -1.99 13.47 -18.29
C LYS A 98 -0.77 12.70 -17.78
N PRO A 99 0.31 12.61 -18.58
CA PRO A 99 1.59 12.15 -18.07
C PRO A 99 2.06 13.07 -16.95
N PHE A 100 2.71 12.49 -15.93
CA PHE A 100 3.35 13.25 -14.86
C PHE A 100 4.85 13.02 -14.91
N PHE A 101 5.62 14.10 -14.72
CA PHE A 101 7.06 14.05 -14.68
C PHE A 101 7.54 13.94 -13.24
N LEU A 102 8.46 13.03 -12.98
CA LEU A 102 9.08 12.88 -11.68
C LEU A 102 10.37 13.68 -11.64
N LYS A 103 10.43 14.64 -10.72
CA LYS A 103 11.70 15.26 -10.37
C LYS A 103 12.43 14.29 -9.45
N LYS A 104 13.55 13.76 -9.93
CA LYS A 104 14.44 12.95 -9.10
C LYS A 104 15.14 13.92 -8.14
N GLU A 105 15.02 13.70 -6.84
CA GLU A 105 15.86 14.39 -5.86
C GLU A 105 17.27 13.76 -5.96
N ASP A 106 18.29 14.61 -6.10
CA ASP A 106 19.70 14.24 -6.21
C ASP A 106 20.31 13.79 -4.88
#